data_AF-A0A1F7W8D1-F1
#
_entry.id   AF-A0A1F7W8D1-F1
#
_cell.length_a   1.000
_cell.length_b   1.000
_cell.length_c   1.000
_cell.angle_alpha   90.00
_cell.angle_beta   90.00
_cell.angle_gamma   90.00
#
_symmetry.space_group_name_H-M   'P 1'
#
loop_
_entity.id
_entity.type
_entity.pdbx_description
1 polymer ?
#
loop_
_entity_poly.entity_id
_entity_poly.type
_entity_poly.pdbx_seq_one_letter_code
_entity_poly.pdbx_strand_id
1 'polypeptide(L)'
;MRRNRRNYLLAIPAFVFFAAVSGSLVTQSGMDWYRTLSLPWWTPPGSVIGAVWTVIYVLSSVAAIEWWSAKKRGRRFGLVAAMFVANLFLNVGWSVVFFGLHEFAASIVVASLLALSTWSLVALMWTRKPTASVLLLPYAAWATFATCLTAAVARQNGFGFPDLPAGFWLFVHLAGFIVGLGSVTVIDLLGFLGRESCYWTETTIRAHKVTKPLIWIGMAGAIVGGALWHGSWTPVSVAQAWIALVLLMNGYFLSFVVSPFLLARESLGCSKELIPTWMQRRIVISFLISFVGWWSALALTVMALVQ
;
A
#
# COMPACT_ATOMS: atom_id res chain seq x y z
N MET A 1 -20.58 -1.88 -35.23
CA MET A 1 -19.68 -1.92 -34.04
C MET A 1 -20.39 -1.94 -32.67
N ARG A 2 -21.64 -2.43 -32.53
CA ARG A 2 -22.36 -2.52 -31.23
C ARG A 2 -22.12 -3.81 -30.43
N ARG A 3 -21.59 -4.87 -31.06
CA ARG A 3 -21.50 -6.24 -30.50
C ARG A 3 -20.41 -6.42 -29.42
N ASN A 4 -19.34 -5.61 -29.43
CA ASN A 4 -18.22 -5.73 -28.47
C ASN A 4 -18.46 -5.09 -27.09
N ARG A 5 -19.56 -4.34 -26.88
CA ARG A 5 -19.85 -3.66 -25.61
C ARG A 5 -20.53 -4.54 -24.56
N ARG A 6 -20.92 -5.79 -24.84
CA ARG A 6 -21.65 -6.66 -23.88
C ARG A 6 -20.82 -7.81 -23.28
N ASN A 7 -19.62 -8.08 -23.81
CA ASN A 7 -18.82 -9.24 -23.36
C ASN A 7 -18.41 -9.16 -21.88
N TYR A 8 -18.26 -7.95 -21.32
CA TYR A 8 -17.90 -7.79 -19.91
C TYR A 8 -19.02 -8.19 -18.94
N LEU A 9 -20.29 -8.20 -19.37
CA LEU A 9 -21.43 -8.60 -18.53
C LEU A 9 -21.39 -10.08 -18.17
N LEU A 10 -20.74 -10.90 -19.01
CA LEU A 10 -20.56 -12.33 -18.79
C LEU A 10 -19.13 -12.63 -18.31
N ALA A 11 -18.12 -11.93 -18.86
CA ALA A 11 -16.73 -12.17 -18.52
C ALA A 11 -16.38 -11.80 -17.06
N ILE A 12 -16.92 -10.70 -16.53
CA ILE A 12 -16.62 -10.27 -15.15
C ILE A 12 -17.17 -11.29 -14.13
N PRO A 13 -18.47 -11.66 -14.15
CA PRO A 13 -18.98 -12.69 -13.24
C PRO A 13 -18.28 -14.04 -13.43
N ALA A 14 -17.95 -14.43 -14.67
CA ALA A 14 -17.23 -15.68 -14.92
C ALA A 14 -15.83 -15.68 -14.29
N PHE A 15 -15.11 -14.55 -14.36
CA PHE A 15 -13.77 -14.44 -13.78
C PHE A 15 -13.81 -14.39 -12.24
N VAL A 16 -14.79 -13.70 -11.66
CA VAL A 16 -15.03 -13.69 -10.21
C VAL A 16 -15.45 -15.09 -9.73
N PHE A 17 -16.31 -15.78 -10.48
CA PHE A 17 -16.71 -17.16 -10.20
C PHE A 17 -15.51 -18.11 -10.25
N PHE A 18 -14.65 -17.98 -11.26
CA PHE A 18 -13.43 -18.78 -11.36
C PHE A 18 -12.50 -18.56 -10.16
N ALA A 19 -12.32 -17.31 -9.72
CA ALA A 19 -11.58 -16.99 -8.50
C ALA A 19 -12.24 -17.62 -7.26
N ALA A 20 -13.57 -17.51 -7.14
CA ALA A 20 -14.33 -18.09 -6.03
C ALA A 20 -14.20 -19.61 -5.95
N VAL A 21 -14.31 -20.31 -7.08
CA VAL A 21 -14.14 -21.77 -7.16
C VAL A 21 -12.70 -22.15 -6.84
N SER A 22 -11.72 -21.46 -7.42
CA SER A 22 -10.29 -21.73 -7.17
C SER A 22 -9.95 -21.58 -5.68
N GLY A 23 -10.38 -20.48 -5.05
CA GLY A 23 -10.21 -20.27 -3.61
C GLY A 23 -10.93 -21.33 -2.78
N SER A 24 -12.15 -21.72 -3.16
CA SER A 24 -12.93 -22.75 -2.45
C SER A 24 -12.29 -24.13 -2.50
N LEU A 25 -11.76 -24.55 -3.66
CA LEU A 25 -11.09 -25.84 -3.82
C LEU A 25 -9.86 -25.94 -2.89
N VAL A 26 -9.07 -24.86 -2.83
CA VAL A 26 -7.89 -24.76 -1.96
C VAL A 26 -8.29 -24.73 -0.49
N THR A 27 -9.35 -24.00 -0.14
CA THR A 27 -9.89 -24.02 1.23
C THR A 27 -10.32 -25.43 1.64
N GLN A 28 -11.03 -26.15 0.76
CA GLN A 28 -11.48 -27.51 1.03
C GLN A 28 -10.31 -28.47 1.28
N SER A 29 -9.20 -28.36 0.53
CA SER A 29 -8.01 -29.19 0.77
C SER A 29 -7.35 -28.97 2.14
N GLY A 30 -7.48 -27.78 2.72
CA GLY A 30 -6.92 -27.44 4.03
C GLY A 30 -7.90 -27.58 5.20
N MET A 31 -9.14 -28.05 4.98
CA MET A 31 -10.17 -28.07 6.02
C MET A 31 -9.86 -29.04 7.16
N ASP A 32 -9.19 -30.16 6.88
CA ASP A 32 -8.85 -31.13 7.92
C ASP A 32 -7.78 -30.58 8.87
N TRP A 33 -6.80 -29.85 8.35
CA TRP A 33 -5.85 -29.08 9.18
C TRP A 33 -6.55 -27.94 9.94
N TYR A 34 -7.44 -27.20 9.29
CA TYR A 34 -8.16 -26.10 9.95
C TYR A 34 -8.97 -26.59 11.16
N ARG A 35 -9.53 -27.81 11.10
CA ARG A 35 -10.27 -28.42 12.22
C ARG A 35 -9.40 -28.78 13.43
N THR A 36 -8.08 -28.89 13.27
CA THR A 36 -7.16 -29.13 14.40
C THR A 36 -6.77 -27.85 15.13
N LEU A 37 -7.13 -26.67 14.59
CA LEU A 37 -6.75 -25.38 15.16
C LEU A 37 -7.68 -24.96 16.30
N SER A 38 -7.11 -24.31 17.30
CA SER A 38 -7.84 -23.52 18.29
C SER A 38 -8.38 -22.25 17.65
N LEU A 39 -9.70 -22.09 17.62
CA LEU A 39 -10.37 -20.94 17.01
C LEU A 39 -10.90 -19.97 18.07
N PRO A 40 -10.81 -18.64 17.85
CA PRO A 40 -11.45 -17.67 18.72
C PRO A 40 -12.94 -17.89 18.85
N TRP A 41 -13.49 -17.65 20.05
CA TRP A 41 -14.91 -17.84 20.35
C TRP A 41 -15.86 -17.00 19.47
N TRP A 42 -15.35 -15.93 18.87
CA TRP A 42 -16.07 -15.04 17.95
C TRP A 42 -15.94 -15.46 16.47
N THR A 43 -15.30 -16.59 16.17
CA THR A 43 -15.18 -17.12 14.81
C THR A 43 -16.57 -17.55 14.31
N PRO A 44 -17.06 -16.99 13.19
CA PRO A 44 -18.36 -17.38 12.66
C PRO A 44 -18.34 -18.85 12.19
N PRO A 45 -19.48 -19.56 12.25
CA PRO A 45 -19.60 -20.88 11.67
C PRO A 45 -19.22 -20.91 10.18
N GLY A 46 -18.65 -22.01 9.70
CA GLY A 46 -18.20 -22.14 8.30
C GLY A 46 -19.28 -21.86 7.25
N SER A 47 -20.54 -22.23 7.54
CA SER A 47 -21.69 -21.90 6.68
C SER A 47 -21.94 -20.40 6.55
N VAL A 48 -21.77 -19.64 7.63
CA VAL A 48 -21.87 -18.17 7.64
C VAL A 48 -20.75 -17.55 6.82
N ILE A 49 -19.51 -18.04 6.99
CA ILE A 49 -18.36 -17.59 6.21
C ILE A 49 -18.60 -17.80 4.70
N GLY A 50 -19.09 -18.98 4.30
CA GLY A 50 -19.42 -19.28 2.91
C GLY A 50 -20.54 -18.40 2.34
N ALA A 51 -21.58 -18.13 3.13
CA ALA A 51 -22.68 -17.25 2.73
C ALA A 51 -22.19 -15.80 2.51
N VAL A 52 -21.37 -15.27 3.42
CA VAL A 52 -20.80 -13.92 3.31
C VAL A 52 -19.94 -13.79 2.06
N TRP A 53 -19.07 -14.76 1.77
CA TRP A 53 -18.26 -14.76 0.55
C TRP A 53 -19.10 -14.82 -0.71
N THR A 54 -20.17 -15.63 -0.72
CA THR A 54 -21.10 -15.71 -1.86
C THR A 54 -21.71 -14.33 -2.16
N VAL A 55 -22.19 -13.64 -1.13
CA VAL A 55 -22.72 -12.27 -1.27
C VAL A 55 -21.65 -11.31 -1.78
N ILE A 56 -20.44 -11.37 -1.22
CA ILE A 56 -19.30 -10.52 -1.65
C ILE A 56 -18.95 -10.73 -3.12
N TYR A 57 -18.92 -11.97 -3.61
CA TYR A 57 -18.63 -12.26 -5.02
C TYR A 57 -19.70 -11.72 -5.97
N VAL A 58 -20.97 -11.79 -5.57
CA VAL A 58 -22.07 -11.18 -6.33
C VAL A 58 -21.94 -9.66 -6.35
N LEU A 59 -21.79 -9.03 -5.19
CA LEU A 59 -21.70 -7.57 -5.07
C LEU A 59 -20.46 -7.00 -5.79
N SER A 60 -19.31 -7.66 -5.68
CA SER A 60 -18.09 -7.25 -6.38
C SER A 60 -18.21 -7.39 -7.90
N SER A 61 -18.88 -8.43 -8.38
CA SER A 61 -19.19 -8.59 -9.82
C SER A 61 -20.09 -7.46 -10.32
N VAL A 62 -21.15 -7.12 -9.57
CA VAL A 62 -22.04 -6.00 -9.92
C VAL A 62 -21.29 -4.67 -9.88
N ALA A 63 -20.48 -4.42 -8.86
CA ALA A 63 -19.66 -3.21 -8.74
C ALA A 63 -18.70 -3.06 -9.94
N ALA A 64 -18.02 -4.14 -10.34
CA ALA A 64 -17.16 -4.14 -11.51
C ALA A 64 -17.94 -3.93 -12.82
N ILE A 65 -19.11 -4.55 -12.98
CA ILE A 65 -19.99 -4.30 -14.14
C ILE A 65 -20.40 -2.82 -14.20
N GLU A 66 -20.81 -2.22 -13.08
CA GLU A 66 -21.17 -0.80 -13.02
C GLU A 66 -20.00 0.10 -13.41
N TRP A 67 -18.80 -0.21 -12.95
CA TRP A 67 -17.57 0.50 -13.33
C TRP A 67 -17.29 0.39 -14.84
N TRP A 68 -17.35 -0.82 -15.40
CA TRP A 68 -17.09 -1.09 -16.82
C TRP A 68 -18.16 -0.51 -17.76
N SER A 69 -19.37 -0.30 -17.25
CA SER A 69 -20.49 0.32 -17.96
C SER A 69 -20.37 1.85 -18.13
N ALA A 70 -19.40 2.49 -17.45
CA ALA A 70 -19.24 3.94 -17.49
C ALA A 70 -19.03 4.47 -18.92
N LYS A 71 -19.88 5.41 -19.36
CA LYS A 71 -19.88 5.98 -20.73
C LYS A 71 -18.55 6.66 -21.10
N LYS A 72 -17.81 7.22 -20.14
CA LYS A 72 -16.51 7.87 -20.33
C LYS A 72 -15.45 7.15 -19.49
N ARG A 73 -14.53 6.44 -20.15
CA ARG A 73 -13.38 5.79 -19.53
C ARG A 73 -12.26 6.82 -19.37
N GLY A 74 -12.08 7.34 -18.17
CA GLY A 74 -11.01 8.29 -17.86
C GLY A 74 -9.66 7.62 -17.67
N ARG A 75 -8.59 8.42 -17.45
CA ARG A 75 -7.21 7.95 -17.22
C ARG A 75 -7.07 6.89 -16.10
N ARG A 76 -7.99 6.89 -15.13
CA ARG A 76 -8.01 5.92 -14.00
C ARG A 76 -8.69 4.58 -14.33
N PHE A 77 -9.31 4.43 -15.49
CA PHE A 77 -10.06 3.21 -15.83
C PHE A 77 -9.17 1.96 -15.86
N GLY A 78 -8.02 2.02 -16.52
CA GLY A 78 -7.06 0.91 -16.58
C GLY A 78 -6.46 0.56 -15.23
N LEU A 79 -6.20 1.57 -14.38
CA LEU A 79 -5.70 1.36 -13.02
C LEU A 79 -6.71 0.59 -12.17
N VAL A 80 -7.98 1.02 -12.14
CA VAL A 80 -9.03 0.32 -11.36
C VAL A 80 -9.25 -1.10 -11.87
N ALA A 81 -9.18 -1.29 -13.19
CA ALA A 81 -9.28 -2.63 -13.78
C ALA A 81 -8.13 -3.55 -13.35
N ALA A 82 -6.89 -3.08 -13.42
CA ALA A 82 -5.71 -3.82 -12.96
C ALA A 82 -5.78 -4.11 -11.46
N MET A 83 -6.21 -3.14 -10.65
CA MET A 83 -6.36 -3.33 -9.21
C MET A 83 -7.47 -4.33 -8.86
N PHE A 84 -8.57 -4.36 -9.61
CA PHE A 84 -9.64 -5.36 -9.41
C PHE A 84 -9.15 -6.78 -9.74
N VAL A 85 -8.40 -6.94 -10.82
CA VAL A 85 -7.79 -8.24 -11.16
C VAL A 85 -6.77 -8.66 -10.09
N ALA A 86 -5.88 -7.75 -9.67
CA ALA A 86 -4.93 -8.01 -8.60
C ALA A 86 -5.62 -8.36 -7.27
N ASN A 87 -6.76 -7.73 -6.98
CA ASN A 87 -7.58 -8.01 -5.79
C ASN A 87 -8.12 -9.46 -5.82
N LEU A 88 -8.57 -9.96 -6.97
CA LEU A 88 -8.99 -11.36 -7.11
C LEU A 88 -7.83 -12.34 -6.93
N PHE A 89 -6.63 -12.02 -7.42
CA PHE A 89 -5.44 -12.84 -7.18
C PHE A 89 -5.05 -12.86 -5.70
N LEU A 90 -5.13 -11.72 -5.01
CA LEU A 90 -4.91 -11.66 -3.56
C LEU A 90 -5.96 -12.46 -2.79
N ASN A 91 -7.21 -12.47 -3.26
CA ASN A 91 -8.28 -13.28 -2.67
C ASN A 91 -7.96 -14.78 -2.72
N VAL A 92 -7.66 -15.31 -3.92
CA VAL A 92 -7.28 -16.72 -4.09
C VAL A 92 -5.95 -17.03 -3.40
N GLY A 93 -4.98 -16.11 -3.49
CA GLY A 93 -3.67 -16.22 -2.88
C GLY A 93 -3.76 -16.37 -1.36
N TRP A 94 -4.70 -15.69 -0.70
CA TRP A 94 -4.92 -15.87 0.73
C TRP A 94 -5.34 -17.31 1.05
N SER A 95 -6.28 -17.90 0.30
CA SER A 95 -6.68 -19.30 0.48
C SER A 95 -5.49 -20.25 0.29
N VAL A 96 -4.64 -20.01 -0.71
CA VAL A 96 -3.42 -20.81 -0.96
C VAL A 96 -2.47 -20.73 0.21
N VAL A 97 -2.17 -19.54 0.70
CA VAL A 97 -1.18 -19.38 1.76
C VAL A 97 -1.71 -19.89 3.11
N PHE A 98 -2.98 -19.64 3.42
CA PHE A 98 -3.57 -20.07 4.70
C PHE A 98 -3.94 -21.56 4.72
N PHE A 99 -4.74 -22.03 3.77
CA PHE A 99 -5.24 -23.40 3.75
C PHE A 99 -4.33 -24.37 3.00
N GLY A 100 -3.53 -23.89 2.04
CA GLY A 100 -2.63 -24.74 1.26
C GLY A 100 -1.24 -24.86 1.90
N LEU A 101 -0.63 -23.74 2.29
CA LEU A 101 0.72 -23.71 2.85
C LEU A 101 0.76 -23.72 4.39
N HIS A 102 -0.38 -23.48 5.06
CA HIS A 102 -0.47 -23.41 6.52
C HIS A 102 0.43 -22.33 7.16
N GLU A 103 0.74 -21.27 6.40
CA GLU A 103 1.72 -20.23 6.78
C GLU A 103 1.03 -18.97 7.34
N PHE A 104 0.83 -18.92 8.66
CA PHE A 104 0.08 -17.83 9.31
C PHE A 104 0.63 -16.42 9.02
N ALA A 105 1.95 -16.23 9.05
CA ALA A 105 2.57 -14.92 8.84
C ALA A 105 2.29 -14.37 7.44
N ALA A 106 2.54 -15.20 6.43
CA ALA A 106 2.28 -14.85 5.05
C ALA A 106 0.78 -14.65 4.79
N SER A 107 -0.09 -15.45 5.42
CA SER A 107 -1.55 -15.27 5.32
C SER A 107 -2.01 -13.93 5.86
N ILE A 108 -1.46 -13.46 6.99
CA ILE A 108 -1.79 -12.14 7.55
C ILE A 108 -1.36 -11.02 6.58
N VAL A 109 -0.18 -11.13 5.97
CA VAL A 109 0.30 -10.15 4.98
C VAL A 109 -0.62 -10.13 3.77
N VAL A 110 -0.94 -11.29 3.20
CA VAL A 110 -1.82 -11.38 2.02
C VAL A 110 -3.23 -10.88 2.36
N ALA A 111 -3.77 -11.21 3.54
CA ALA A 111 -5.06 -10.69 4.01
C ALA A 111 -5.05 -9.16 4.17
N SER A 112 -3.96 -8.61 4.72
CA SER A 112 -3.78 -7.16 4.87
C SER A 112 -3.71 -6.46 3.51
N LEU A 113 -2.95 -7.01 2.56
CA LEU A 113 -2.88 -6.51 1.19
C LEU A 113 -4.24 -6.60 0.48
N LEU A 114 -4.99 -7.68 0.70
CA LEU A 114 -6.36 -7.83 0.19
C LEU A 114 -7.28 -6.75 0.75
N ALA A 115 -7.26 -6.52 2.06
CA ALA A 115 -8.06 -5.47 2.70
C ALA A 115 -7.70 -4.07 2.18
N LEU A 116 -6.39 -3.74 2.12
CA LEU A 116 -5.90 -2.46 1.59
C LEU A 116 -6.27 -2.26 0.12
N SER A 117 -6.15 -3.32 -0.69
CA SER A 117 -6.54 -3.32 -2.11
C SER A 117 -8.03 -3.02 -2.27
N THR A 118 -8.88 -3.65 -1.44
CA THR A 118 -10.33 -3.48 -1.48
C THR A 118 -10.74 -2.06 -1.05
N TRP A 119 -10.15 -1.53 0.03
CA TRP A 119 -10.36 -0.13 0.44
C TRP A 119 -9.89 0.88 -0.61
N SER A 120 -8.76 0.60 -1.28
CA SER A 120 -8.26 1.44 -2.36
C SER A 120 -9.20 1.47 -3.56
N LEU A 121 -9.78 0.31 -3.91
CA LEU A 121 -10.81 0.20 -4.95
C LEU A 121 -12.05 1.05 -4.59
N VAL A 122 -12.54 0.96 -3.36
CA VAL A 122 -13.66 1.79 -2.85
C VAL A 122 -13.35 3.28 -3.05
N ALA A 123 -12.19 3.75 -2.57
CA ALA A 123 -11.79 5.15 -2.62
C ALA A 123 -11.63 5.67 -4.06
N LEU A 124 -11.01 4.87 -4.94
CA LEU A 124 -10.80 5.24 -6.35
C LEU A 124 -12.10 5.36 -7.11
N MET A 125 -13.05 4.45 -6.86
CA MET A 125 -14.36 4.45 -7.52
C MET A 125 -15.30 5.53 -6.97
N TRP A 126 -15.12 5.97 -5.71
CA TRP A 126 -16.08 6.82 -5.00
C TRP A 126 -16.42 8.10 -5.75
N THR A 127 -15.39 8.75 -6.28
CA THR A 127 -15.49 10.03 -7.01
C THR A 127 -16.23 9.95 -8.34
N ARG A 128 -16.38 8.75 -8.93
CA ARG A 128 -16.91 8.55 -10.28
C ARG A 128 -18.19 7.72 -10.31
N LYS A 129 -18.27 6.71 -9.44
CA LYS A 129 -19.35 5.73 -9.34
C LYS A 129 -19.54 5.36 -7.85
N PRO A 130 -20.17 6.24 -7.05
CA PRO A 130 -20.39 5.97 -5.63
C PRO A 130 -21.23 4.72 -5.39
N THR A 131 -22.17 4.40 -6.28
CA THR A 131 -22.95 3.15 -6.24
C THR A 131 -22.06 1.92 -6.25
N ALA A 132 -21.12 1.83 -7.20
CA ALA A 132 -20.15 0.74 -7.30
C ALA A 132 -19.23 0.66 -6.06
N SER A 133 -18.83 1.80 -5.50
CA SER A 133 -18.03 1.82 -4.27
C SER A 133 -18.78 1.32 -3.06
N VAL A 134 -20.05 1.70 -2.90
CA VAL A 134 -20.90 1.25 -1.77
C VAL A 134 -21.07 -0.27 -1.81
N LEU A 135 -21.24 -0.85 -3.00
CA LEU A 135 -21.33 -2.30 -3.19
C LEU A 135 -20.06 -3.06 -2.75
N LEU A 136 -18.89 -2.40 -2.70
CA LEU A 136 -17.63 -2.99 -2.24
C LEU A 136 -17.35 -2.77 -0.75
N LEU A 137 -18.11 -1.92 -0.06
CA LEU A 137 -17.93 -1.71 1.38
C LEU A 137 -18.09 -2.99 2.21
N PRO A 138 -19.08 -3.87 1.95
CA PRO A 138 -19.18 -5.15 2.65
C PRO A 138 -17.93 -6.01 2.46
N TYR A 139 -17.34 -5.98 1.26
CA TYR A 139 -16.10 -6.70 1.01
C TYR A 139 -14.92 -6.09 1.77
N ALA A 140 -14.75 -4.77 1.75
CA ALA A 140 -13.66 -4.10 2.47
C ALA A 140 -13.73 -4.35 3.99
N ALA A 141 -14.93 -4.28 4.56
CA ALA A 141 -15.19 -4.60 5.96
C ALA A 141 -14.88 -6.06 6.27
N TRP A 142 -15.36 -6.99 5.44
CA TRP A 142 -15.11 -8.42 5.61
C TRP A 142 -13.64 -8.79 5.46
N ALA A 143 -12.92 -8.22 4.49
CA ALA A 143 -11.49 -8.44 4.31
C ALA A 143 -10.69 -7.95 5.54
N THR A 144 -11.09 -6.81 6.12
CA THR A 144 -10.49 -6.30 7.37
C THR A 144 -10.76 -7.25 8.54
N PHE A 145 -12.00 -7.72 8.67
CA PHE A 145 -12.38 -8.72 9.67
C PHE A 145 -11.61 -10.04 9.50
N ALA A 146 -11.48 -10.53 8.27
CA ALA A 146 -10.75 -11.75 7.93
C ALA A 146 -9.25 -11.64 8.27
N THR A 147 -8.64 -10.47 8.08
CA THR A 147 -7.27 -10.20 8.53
C THR A 147 -7.15 -10.30 10.05
N CYS A 148 -8.07 -9.68 10.79
CA CYS A 148 -8.10 -9.77 12.25
C CYS A 148 -8.33 -11.22 12.73
N LEU A 149 -9.21 -11.96 12.05
CA LEU A 149 -9.46 -13.37 12.34
C LEU A 149 -8.24 -14.24 12.07
N THR A 150 -7.58 -14.06 10.94
CA THR A 150 -6.33 -14.78 10.60
C THR A 150 -5.26 -14.55 11.66
N ALA A 151 -5.08 -13.30 12.11
CA ALA A 151 -4.13 -12.97 13.16
C ALA A 151 -4.53 -13.54 14.54
N ALA A 152 -5.82 -13.57 14.85
CA ALA A 152 -6.32 -14.13 16.10
C ALA A 152 -6.20 -15.66 16.15
N VAL A 153 -6.49 -16.35 15.04
CA VAL A 153 -6.30 -17.79 14.90
C VAL A 153 -4.83 -18.15 15.04
N ALA A 154 -3.92 -17.40 14.39
CA ALA A 154 -2.48 -17.57 14.59
C ALA A 154 -2.15 -17.49 16.09
N ARG A 155 -2.55 -16.40 16.75
CA ARG A 155 -2.23 -16.14 18.16
C ARG A 155 -2.70 -17.26 19.09
N GLN A 156 -3.87 -17.86 18.84
CA GLN A 156 -4.39 -18.94 19.67
C GLN A 156 -3.68 -20.28 19.50
N ASN A 157 -3.04 -20.49 18.36
CA ASN A 157 -2.34 -21.75 18.06
C ASN A 157 -0.84 -21.67 18.40
N GLY A 158 -0.47 -20.81 19.36
CA GLY A 158 0.93 -20.59 19.74
C GLY A 158 1.73 -19.79 18.71
N PHE A 159 1.12 -19.44 17.58
CA PHE A 159 1.68 -18.50 16.61
C PHE A 159 1.29 -17.08 17.03
N GLY A 160 1.95 -16.54 18.06
CA GLY A 160 2.04 -15.07 18.15
C GLY A 160 2.49 -14.52 16.79
N PHE A 161 2.16 -13.26 16.45
CA PHE A 161 2.88 -12.59 15.36
C PHE A 161 4.33 -13.01 15.50
N PRO A 162 4.91 -13.74 14.52
CA PRO A 162 6.19 -14.33 14.78
C PRO A 162 7.11 -13.19 15.19
N ASP A 163 8.16 -13.51 15.93
CA ASP A 163 9.43 -12.90 15.57
C ASP A 163 9.57 -13.15 14.07
N LEU A 164 8.97 -12.27 13.23
CA LEU A 164 9.03 -12.40 11.78
C LEU A 164 10.53 -12.53 11.54
N PRO A 165 10.99 -13.61 10.88
CA PRO A 165 12.41 -13.92 10.84
C PRO A 165 13.16 -12.64 10.50
N ALA A 166 14.26 -12.32 11.18
CA ALA A 166 14.91 -11.00 11.06
C ALA A 166 15.03 -10.53 9.59
N GLY A 167 15.18 -11.47 8.64
CA GLY A 167 15.11 -11.25 7.19
C GLY A 167 13.82 -10.60 6.64
N PHE A 168 12.63 -10.86 7.19
CA PHE A 168 11.38 -10.19 6.80
C PHE A 168 11.35 -8.72 7.26
N TRP A 169 11.72 -8.44 8.51
CA TRP A 169 11.79 -7.06 8.97
C TRP A 169 12.89 -6.27 8.28
N LEU A 170 14.03 -6.93 8.01
CA LEU A 170 15.07 -6.43 7.13
C LEU A 170 14.52 -6.16 5.72
N PHE A 171 13.72 -7.06 5.16
CA PHE A 171 13.09 -6.84 3.86
C PHE A 171 12.15 -5.62 3.88
N VAL A 172 11.31 -5.46 4.91
CA VAL A 172 10.45 -4.27 5.07
C VAL A 172 11.28 -3.00 5.22
N HIS A 173 12.38 -3.06 5.98
CA HIS A 173 13.33 -1.97 6.15
C HIS A 173 13.98 -1.55 4.82
N LEU A 174 14.50 -2.52 4.05
CA LEU A 174 15.12 -2.31 2.74
C LEU A 174 14.11 -1.86 1.68
N ALA A 175 12.90 -2.42 1.66
CA ALA A 175 11.81 -1.97 0.80
C ALA A 175 11.41 -0.52 1.12
N GLY A 176 11.41 -0.17 2.42
CA GLY A 176 11.23 1.20 2.88
C GLY A 176 12.28 2.16 2.33
N PHE A 177 13.57 1.76 2.33
CA PHE A 177 14.63 2.51 1.67
C PHE A 177 14.40 2.65 0.17
N ILE A 178 14.12 1.55 -0.55
CA ILE A 178 13.94 1.59 -2.01
C ILE A 178 12.81 2.55 -2.40
N VAL A 179 11.67 2.47 -1.71
CA VAL A 179 10.49 3.32 -1.97
C VAL A 179 10.73 4.75 -1.50
N GLY A 180 11.28 4.93 -0.28
CA GLY A 180 11.50 6.22 0.36
C GLY A 180 12.65 7.00 -0.27
N LEU A 181 13.87 6.46 -0.24
CA LEU A 181 15.06 7.07 -0.85
C LEU A 181 14.85 7.26 -2.36
N GLY A 182 14.27 6.29 -3.07
CA GLY A 182 13.99 6.43 -4.51
C GLY A 182 13.06 7.62 -4.81
N SER A 183 11.98 7.76 -4.03
CA SER A 183 11.03 8.87 -4.19
C SER A 183 11.62 10.23 -3.76
N VAL A 184 12.43 10.25 -2.71
CA VAL A 184 13.14 11.44 -2.21
C VAL A 184 14.19 11.92 -3.21
N THR A 185 15.00 11.00 -3.76
CA THR A 185 16.05 11.36 -4.71
C THR A 185 15.46 12.01 -5.97
N VAL A 186 14.33 11.49 -6.46
CA VAL A 186 13.63 12.08 -7.61
C VAL A 186 13.09 13.47 -7.27
N ILE A 187 12.42 13.64 -6.13
CA ILE A 187 11.80 14.93 -5.79
C ILE A 187 12.85 15.99 -5.48
N ASP A 188 13.94 15.61 -4.81
CA ASP A 188 14.98 16.55 -4.42
C ASP A 188 15.85 16.96 -5.61
N LEU A 189 16.14 16.04 -6.54
CA LEU A 189 16.82 16.36 -7.80
C LEU A 189 15.99 17.33 -8.65
N LEU A 190 14.68 17.07 -8.77
CA LEU A 190 13.75 17.96 -9.46
C LEU A 190 13.63 19.31 -8.74
N GLY A 191 13.61 19.32 -7.41
CA GLY A 191 13.62 20.53 -6.59
C GLY A 191 14.89 21.36 -6.79
N PHE A 192 16.05 20.69 -6.86
CA PHE A 192 17.34 21.32 -7.12
C PHE A 192 17.41 21.93 -8.52
N LEU A 193 16.99 21.20 -9.55
CA LEU A 193 16.92 21.69 -10.94
C LEU A 193 15.88 22.80 -11.11
N GLY A 194 14.78 22.74 -10.34
CA GLY A 194 13.74 23.78 -10.28
C GLY A 194 14.23 25.13 -9.78
N ARG A 195 15.36 25.17 -9.05
CA ARG A 195 15.96 26.41 -8.55
C ARG A 195 16.31 27.40 -9.67
N GLU A 196 16.79 26.88 -10.79
CA GLU A 196 17.32 27.68 -11.91
C GLU A 196 16.40 27.66 -13.13
N SER A 197 15.28 26.94 -13.07
CA SER A 197 14.38 26.77 -14.20
C SER A 197 12.91 26.68 -13.78
N CYS A 198 12.10 27.52 -14.42
CA CYS A 198 10.64 27.47 -14.32
C CYS A 198 10.07 26.11 -14.76
N TYR A 199 10.60 25.53 -15.84
CA TYR A 199 10.13 24.24 -16.37
C TYR A 199 10.27 23.11 -15.35
N TRP A 200 11.43 23.06 -14.68
CA TRP A 200 11.69 22.06 -13.64
C TRP A 200 10.85 22.34 -12.38
N THR A 201 10.57 23.60 -12.05
CA THR A 201 9.66 23.96 -10.94
C THR A 201 8.25 23.39 -11.14
N GLU A 202 7.66 23.55 -12.32
CA GLU A 202 6.33 23.01 -12.63
C GLU A 202 6.32 21.48 -12.60
N THR A 203 7.39 20.86 -13.09
CA THR A 203 7.59 19.41 -13.07
C THR A 203 7.67 18.88 -11.63
N THR A 204 8.39 19.58 -10.75
CA THR A 204 8.49 19.27 -9.32
C THR A 204 7.13 19.29 -8.63
N ILE A 205 6.30 20.31 -8.88
CA ILE A 205 4.96 20.42 -8.27
C ILE A 205 4.07 19.24 -8.68
N ARG A 206 4.12 18.83 -9.94
CA ARG A 206 3.34 17.68 -10.45
C ARG A 206 3.84 16.36 -9.87
N ALA A 207 5.16 16.15 -9.86
CA ALA A 207 5.78 14.97 -9.28
C ALA A 207 5.49 14.86 -7.77
N HIS A 208 5.52 15.98 -7.06
CA HIS A 208 5.31 16.04 -5.60
C HIS A 208 3.98 15.43 -5.16
N LYS A 209 2.91 15.62 -5.94
CA LYS A 209 1.58 15.07 -5.63
C LYS A 209 1.57 13.54 -5.59
N VAL A 210 2.43 12.89 -6.38
CA VAL A 210 2.53 11.43 -6.49
C VAL A 210 3.60 10.88 -5.57
N THR A 211 4.74 11.57 -5.43
CA THR A 211 5.86 11.10 -4.62
C THR A 211 5.64 11.30 -3.13
N LYS A 212 4.89 12.33 -2.69
CA LYS A 212 4.68 12.60 -1.26
C LYS A 212 4.13 11.39 -0.47
N PRO A 213 3.05 10.69 -0.89
CA PRO A 213 2.62 9.47 -0.22
C PRO A 213 3.69 8.36 -0.21
N LEU A 214 4.43 8.19 -1.31
CA LEU A 214 5.48 7.19 -1.42
C LEU A 214 6.64 7.45 -0.45
N ILE A 215 7.03 8.72 -0.28
CA ILE A 215 8.06 9.12 0.69
C ILE A 215 7.64 8.75 2.11
N TRP A 216 6.39 9.06 2.50
CA TRP A 216 5.88 8.73 3.83
C TRP A 216 5.72 7.21 4.04
N ILE A 217 5.25 6.47 3.03
CA ILE A 217 5.16 5.00 3.07
C ILE A 217 6.55 4.37 3.21
N GLY A 218 7.51 4.82 2.38
CA GLY A 218 8.88 4.32 2.42
C GLY A 218 9.57 4.63 3.75
N MET A 219 9.39 5.85 4.28
CA MET A 219 9.95 6.24 5.58
C MET A 219 9.31 5.49 6.75
N ALA A 220 7.99 5.26 6.71
CA ALA A 220 7.33 4.40 7.70
C ALA A 220 7.86 2.96 7.63
N GLY A 221 8.04 2.40 6.42
CA GLY A 221 8.63 1.08 6.22
C GLY A 221 10.08 0.99 6.71
N ALA A 222 10.89 2.00 6.45
CA ALA A 222 12.28 2.06 6.92
C ALA A 222 12.35 2.15 8.46
N ILE A 223 11.52 2.97 9.10
CA ILE A 223 11.52 3.13 10.55
C ILE A 223 10.98 1.88 11.25
N VAL A 224 9.79 1.42 10.85
CA VAL A 224 9.13 0.27 11.49
C VAL A 224 9.91 -1.02 11.22
N GLY A 225 10.33 -1.24 9.96
CA GLY A 225 11.15 -2.39 9.61
C GLY A 225 12.49 -2.40 10.33
N GLY A 226 13.15 -1.25 10.46
CA GLY A 226 14.43 -1.14 11.16
C GLY A 226 14.32 -1.38 12.67
N ALA A 227 13.33 -0.76 13.30
CA ALA A 227 13.07 -0.93 14.73
C ALA A 227 12.76 -2.39 15.10
N LEU A 228 11.97 -3.07 14.26
CA LEU A 228 11.58 -4.46 14.46
C LEU A 228 12.66 -5.46 14.01
N TRP A 229 13.53 -5.09 13.07
CA TRP A 229 14.70 -5.90 12.68
C TRP A 229 15.77 -5.93 13.77
N HIS A 230 16.10 -4.77 14.35
CA HIS A 230 17.11 -4.69 15.42
C HIS A 230 16.63 -5.33 16.72
N GLY A 231 15.34 -5.26 17.04
CA GLY A 231 14.71 -5.84 18.24
C GLY A 231 15.19 -5.25 19.58
N SER A 232 16.26 -4.45 19.59
CA SER A 232 16.91 -3.87 20.76
C SER A 232 17.62 -2.54 20.43
N TRP A 233 17.90 -1.74 21.46
CA TRP A 233 18.61 -0.46 21.32
C TRP A 233 20.12 -0.67 21.32
N THR A 234 20.70 -0.75 20.12
CA THR A 234 22.16 -0.78 19.89
C THR A 234 22.64 0.63 19.50
N PRO A 235 23.95 0.93 19.59
CA PRO A 235 24.48 2.22 19.13
C PRO A 235 24.08 2.55 17.68
N VAL A 236 24.00 1.54 16.81
CA VAL A 236 23.58 1.69 15.41
C VAL A 236 22.09 2.01 15.30
N SER A 237 21.22 1.27 15.99
CA SER A 237 19.78 1.50 15.92
C SER A 237 19.37 2.84 16.57
N VAL A 238 20.09 3.27 17.60
CA VAL A 238 19.93 4.62 18.20
C VAL A 238 20.35 5.71 17.20
N ALA A 239 21.49 5.55 16.52
CA ALA A 239 21.93 6.51 15.50
C ALA A 239 20.93 6.60 14.33
N GLN A 240 20.40 5.46 13.87
CA GLN A 240 19.36 5.43 12.83
C GLN A 240 18.06 6.09 13.27
N ALA A 241 17.64 5.92 14.52
CA ALA A 241 16.45 6.58 15.06
C ALA A 241 16.60 8.12 15.08
N TRP A 242 17.77 8.63 15.44
CA TRP A 242 18.07 10.06 15.37
C TRP A 242 18.06 10.59 13.94
N ILE A 243 18.67 9.85 12.99
CA ILE A 243 18.63 10.21 11.57
C ILE A 243 17.19 10.20 11.05
N ALA A 244 16.39 9.20 11.40
CA ALA A 244 14.98 9.12 11.04
C ALA A 244 14.17 10.31 11.58
N LEU A 245 14.44 10.75 12.81
CA LEU A 245 13.81 11.94 13.39
C LEU A 245 14.14 13.21 12.58
N VAL A 246 15.41 13.39 12.21
CA VAL A 246 15.85 14.52 11.38
C VAL A 246 15.19 14.49 10.00
N LEU A 247 15.09 13.31 9.38
CA LEU A 247 14.42 13.11 8.09
C LEU A 247 12.90 13.37 8.18
N LEU A 248 12.25 12.97 9.28
CA LEU A 248 10.83 13.26 9.52
C LEU A 248 10.59 14.77 9.66
N MET A 249 11.44 15.47 10.41
CA MET A 249 11.36 16.94 10.55
C MET A 249 11.57 17.64 9.21
N ASN A 250 12.54 17.18 8.41
CA ASN A 250 12.79 17.72 7.07
C ASN A 250 11.63 17.43 6.11
N GLY A 251 11.09 16.21 6.14
CA GLY A 251 9.93 15.79 5.36
C GLY A 251 8.66 16.57 5.74
N TYR A 252 8.48 16.89 7.02
CA TYR A 252 7.42 17.78 7.50
C TYR A 252 7.59 19.20 6.94
N PHE A 253 8.79 19.77 7.04
CA PHE A 253 9.10 21.09 6.48
C PHE A 253 8.78 21.16 4.97
N LEU A 254 9.24 20.18 4.18
CA LEU A 254 8.95 20.13 2.75
C LEU A 254 7.44 19.98 2.47
N SER A 255 6.76 19.14 3.26
CA SER A 255 5.35 18.79 3.07
C SER A 255 4.37 19.89 3.47
N PHE A 256 4.70 20.68 4.48
CA PHE A 256 3.77 21.62 5.12
C PHE A 256 4.21 23.07 5.05
N VAL A 257 5.45 23.35 4.68
CA VAL A 257 5.94 24.72 4.47
C VAL A 257 6.24 24.98 3.00
N VAL A 258 7.08 24.15 2.38
CA VAL A 258 7.50 24.36 0.99
C VAL A 258 6.37 24.03 0.00
N SER A 259 5.67 22.91 0.19
CA SER A 259 4.60 22.51 -0.71
C SER A 259 3.43 23.51 -0.77
N PRO A 260 2.87 23.99 0.35
CA PRO A 260 1.83 25.03 0.30
C PRO A 260 2.30 26.34 -0.33
N PHE A 261 3.56 26.74 -0.09
CA PHE A 261 4.14 27.92 -0.72
C PHE A 261 4.19 27.81 -2.25
N LEU A 262 4.64 26.67 -2.78
CA LEU A 262 4.69 26.43 -4.22
C LEU A 262 3.29 26.37 -4.85
N LEU A 263 2.33 25.74 -4.17
CA LEU A 263 0.94 25.68 -4.62
C LEU A 263 0.25 27.06 -4.62
N ALA A 264 0.55 27.90 -3.63
CA ALA A 264 0.04 29.27 -3.59
C ALA A 264 0.54 30.07 -4.81
N ARG A 265 1.82 29.96 -5.18
CA ARG A 265 2.35 30.61 -6.40
C ARG A 265 1.75 30.06 -7.68
N GLU A 266 1.49 28.75 -7.75
CA GLU A 266 0.77 28.14 -8.89
C GLU A 266 -0.63 28.75 -9.05
N SER A 267 -1.37 28.92 -7.94
CA SER A 267 -2.71 29.51 -7.95
C SER A 267 -2.75 30.98 -8.34
N LEU A 268 -1.67 31.72 -8.09
CA LEU A 268 -1.51 33.13 -8.46
C LEU A 268 -1.03 33.33 -9.90
N GLY A 269 -0.77 32.26 -10.66
CA GLY A 269 -0.25 32.33 -12.03
C GLY A 269 1.24 32.67 -12.13
N CYS A 270 1.94 32.81 -11.00
CA CYS A 270 3.38 33.13 -10.92
C CYS A 270 4.28 31.89 -11.05
N SER A 271 3.77 30.77 -11.56
CA SER A 271 4.56 29.53 -11.74
C SER A 271 5.72 29.68 -12.74
N LYS A 272 5.68 30.74 -13.56
CA LYS A 272 6.74 31.07 -14.52
C LYS A 272 7.91 31.87 -13.96
N GLU A 273 7.77 32.39 -12.76
CA GLU A 273 8.80 33.18 -12.10
C GLU A 273 9.72 32.30 -11.26
N LEU A 274 11.01 32.66 -11.21
CA LEU A 274 11.97 31.99 -10.36
C LEU A 274 11.57 32.07 -8.89
N ILE A 275 11.94 31.04 -8.11
CA ILE A 275 11.71 30.97 -6.66
C ILE A 275 12.58 32.02 -5.96
N PRO A 276 12.11 32.73 -4.91
CA PRO A 276 12.94 33.67 -4.17
C PRO A 276 14.21 33.01 -3.61
N THR A 277 15.34 33.71 -3.64
CA THR A 277 16.66 33.18 -3.23
C THR A 277 16.68 32.62 -1.81
N TRP A 278 15.92 33.20 -0.87
CA TRP A 278 15.79 32.67 0.50
C TRP A 278 15.15 31.28 0.54
N MET A 279 14.14 31.03 -0.31
CA MET A 279 13.45 29.74 -0.39
C MET A 279 14.30 28.73 -1.16
N GLN A 280 15.00 29.17 -2.21
CA GLN A 280 15.98 28.34 -2.91
C GLN A 280 17.04 27.78 -1.96
N ARG A 281 17.62 28.62 -1.09
CA ARG A 281 18.61 28.19 -0.09
C ARG A 281 18.03 27.15 0.87
N ARG A 282 16.79 27.31 1.32
CA ARG A 282 16.11 26.33 2.19
C ARG A 282 15.88 24.99 1.49
N ILE A 283 15.47 25.01 0.22
CA ILE A 283 15.31 23.78 -0.59
C ILE A 283 16.65 23.06 -0.73
N VAL A 284 17.74 23.78 -1.00
CA VAL A 284 19.10 23.21 -1.10
C VAL A 284 19.55 22.60 0.23
N ILE A 285 19.33 23.29 1.35
CA ILE A 285 19.64 22.76 2.69
C ILE A 285 18.82 21.51 2.98
N SER A 286 17.51 21.53 2.69
CA SER A 286 16.65 20.36 2.86
C SER A 286 17.08 19.18 1.98
N PHE A 287 17.53 19.43 0.75
CA PHE A 287 18.11 18.40 -0.11
C PHE A 287 19.36 17.77 0.52
N LEU A 288 20.30 18.59 1.01
CA LEU A 288 21.51 18.09 1.66
C LEU A 288 21.19 17.26 2.91
N ILE A 289 20.24 17.71 3.73
CA ILE A 289 19.76 16.97 4.91
C ILE A 289 19.15 15.62 4.51
N SER A 290 18.26 15.61 3.51
CA SER A 290 17.66 14.38 2.99
C SER A 290 18.73 13.44 2.45
N PHE A 291 19.62 13.93 1.60
CA PHE A 291 20.67 13.14 0.95
C PHE A 291 21.59 12.51 1.99
N VAL A 292 22.18 13.34 2.87
CA VAL A 292 23.07 12.85 3.92
C VAL A 292 22.33 11.91 4.86
N GLY A 293 21.12 12.26 5.30
CA GLY A 293 20.34 11.44 6.22
C GLY A 293 20.01 10.05 5.67
N TRP A 294 19.41 9.96 4.48
CA TRP A 294 19.03 8.67 3.91
C TRP A 294 20.24 7.79 3.60
N TRP A 295 21.32 8.36 3.05
CA TRP A 295 22.54 7.58 2.75
C TRP A 295 23.29 7.16 4.01
N SER A 296 23.30 7.99 5.06
CA SER A 296 23.90 7.63 6.36
C SER A 296 23.10 6.52 7.04
N ALA A 297 21.76 6.60 7.01
CA ALA A 297 20.89 5.55 7.55
C ALA A 297 21.11 4.21 6.81
N LEU A 298 21.22 4.25 5.48
CA LEU A 298 21.50 3.06 4.66
C LEU A 298 22.89 2.49 4.94
N ALA A 299 23.92 3.34 5.06
CA ALA A 299 25.27 2.92 5.40
C ALA A 299 25.32 2.23 6.77
N LEU A 300 24.60 2.76 7.76
CA LEU A 300 24.45 2.13 9.07
C LEU A 300 23.73 0.78 8.99
N THR A 301 22.70 0.64 8.15
CA THR A 301 22.05 -0.65 7.89
C THR A 301 23.03 -1.67 7.32
N VAL A 302 23.87 -1.26 6.36
CA VAL A 302 24.91 -2.13 5.78
C VAL A 302 25.95 -2.53 6.82
N MET A 303 26.42 -1.59 7.65
CA MET A 303 27.35 -1.90 8.74
C MET A 303 26.78 -2.92 9.72
N ALA A 304 25.50 -2.77 10.10
CA ALA A 304 24.83 -3.71 10.98
C ALA A 304 24.56 -5.11 10.37
N LEU A 305 24.62 -5.25 9.03
CA LEU A 305 24.49 -6.54 8.36
C LEU A 305 25.80 -7.34 8.27
N VAL A 306 26.94 -6.64 8.39
CA VAL A 306 28.28 -7.22 8.19
C VAL A 306 28.94 -7.58 9.54
N GLN A 307 28.36 -7.13 10.66
CA GLN A 307 28.80 -7.41 12.03
C GLN A 307 28.03 -8.59 12.62
#